data_AF-A0A565BK55-F1
#
_entry.id   AF-A0A565BK55-F1
#
_cell.length_a   1.000
_cell.length_b   1.000
_cell.length_c   1.000
_cell.angle_alpha   90.00
_cell.angle_beta   90.00
_cell.angle_gamma   90.00
#
_symmetry.space_group_name_H-M   'P 1'
#
loop_
_entity.id
_entity.type
_entity.pdbx_description
1 polymer ?
#
loop_
_entity_poly.entity_id
_entity_poly.type
_entity_poly.pdbx_seq_one_letter_code
_entity_poly.pdbx_strand_id
1 'polypeptide(L)'
;MNWELQDHYKVLELKCDASDDEIRSNFIRLALKWHPDKLKETDSATSRFQEINEAYQVLSDPFTRHEYDKKRMRHIHEHNMVVERVNFHSRAVTFKASSLMNCPHCLLQELFNRYKELILTCNGLGMKNFLW
;
A
#
# COMPACT_ATOMS: atom_id res chain seq x y z
N MET A 1 -2.58 11.26 -2.37
CA MET A 1 -1.12 11.04 -2.37
C MET A 1 -0.93 9.54 -2.44
N ASN A 2 -0.64 9.01 -3.63
CA ASN A 2 -0.51 7.58 -3.87
C ASN A 2 0.88 7.17 -3.38
N TRP A 3 1.00 6.73 -2.12
CA TRP A 3 2.21 6.07 -1.63
C TRP A 3 2.19 4.60 -2.05
N GLU A 4 2.05 4.35 -3.36
CA GLU A 4 2.47 3.09 -3.94
C GLU A 4 3.99 3.10 -3.91
N LEU A 5 4.56 2.62 -2.82
CA LEU A 5 5.95 2.19 -2.81
C LEU A 5 6.04 1.10 -3.88
N GLN A 6 6.45 1.48 -5.11
CA GLN A 6 6.60 0.52 -6.20
C GLN A 6 7.55 -0.57 -5.69
N ASP A 7 7.01 -1.78 -5.55
CA ASP A 7 7.77 -2.90 -5.05
C ASP A 7 8.69 -3.37 -6.18
N HIS A 8 9.97 -3.01 -6.11
CA HIS A 8 10.95 -3.29 -7.17
C HIS A 8 11.05 -4.78 -7.47
N TYR A 9 10.84 -5.63 -6.45
CA TYR A 9 10.77 -7.08 -6.64
C TYR A 9 9.57 -7.46 -7.52
N LYS A 10 8.41 -6.83 -7.34
CA LYS A 10 7.23 -7.09 -8.19
C LYS A 10 7.43 -6.58 -9.61
N VAL A 11 8.09 -5.44 -9.79
CA VAL A 11 8.40 -4.89 -11.13
C VAL A 11 9.28 -5.85 -11.92
N LEU A 12 10.25 -6.49 -11.27
CA LEU A 12 11.11 -7.51 -11.89
C LEU A 12 10.49 -8.92 -11.91
N GLU A 13 9.23 -9.07 -11.48
CA GLU A 13 8.54 -10.37 -11.36
C GLU A 13 9.29 -11.38 -10.47
N LEU A 14 9.91 -10.88 -9.39
CA LEU A 14 10.72 -11.63 -8.43
C LEU A 14 10.07 -11.72 -7.06
N LYS A 15 10.52 -12.71 -6.29
CA LYS A 15 10.26 -12.79 -4.85
C LYS A 15 11.31 -12.00 -4.08
N CYS A 16 11.02 -11.68 -2.81
CA CYS A 16 11.95 -10.94 -1.95
C CYS A 16 13.21 -11.72 -1.58
N ASP A 17 13.19 -13.05 -1.70
CA ASP A 17 14.32 -13.96 -1.49
C ASP A 17 15.12 -14.25 -2.76
N ALA A 18 14.84 -13.54 -3.87
CA ALA A 18 15.52 -13.77 -5.14
C ALA A 18 17.05 -13.59 -5.04
N SER A 19 17.77 -14.49 -5.71
CA SER A 19 19.22 -14.43 -5.88
C SER A 19 19.64 -13.38 -6.90
N ASP A 20 20.91 -12.96 -6.85
CA ASP A 20 21.45 -11.94 -7.77
C ASP A 20 21.41 -12.41 -9.23
N ASP A 21 21.57 -13.72 -9.47
CA ASP A 21 21.44 -14.30 -10.81
C ASP A 21 20.00 -14.28 -11.32
N GLU A 22 19.01 -14.50 -10.45
CA GLU A 22 17.59 -14.36 -10.81
C GLU A 22 17.22 -12.92 -11.11
N ILE A 23 17.78 -11.96 -10.36
CA ILE A 23 17.60 -10.52 -10.61
C ILE A 23 18.12 -10.17 -12.01
N ARG A 24 19.35 -10.57 -12.32
CA ARG A 24 19.97 -10.31 -13.64
C ARG A 24 19.20 -11.00 -14.77
N SER A 25 18.85 -12.27 -14.59
CA SER A 25 18.15 -13.05 -15.62
C SER A 25 16.78 -12.46 -15.96
N ASN A 26 15.99 -12.11 -14.95
CA ASN A 26 14.67 -11.51 -15.16
C ASN A 26 14.74 -10.10 -15.72
N PHE A 27 15.73 -9.29 -15.32
CA PHE A 27 15.98 -8.00 -15.93
C PHE A 27 16.23 -8.14 -17.44
N ILE A 28 17.13 -9.04 -17.87
CA ILE A 28 17.44 -9.25 -19.30
C ILE A 28 16.18 -9.69 -20.05
N ARG A 29 15.42 -10.65 -19.49
CA ARG A 29 14.16 -11.13 -20.08
C ARG A 29 13.14 -10.00 -20.28
N LEU A 30 12.95 -9.16 -19.26
CA LEU A 30 11.99 -8.06 -19.29
C LEU A 30 12.46 -6.91 -20.20
N ALA A 31 13.74 -6.57 -20.16
CA ALA A 31 14.35 -5.58 -21.04
C ALA A 31 14.17 -5.93 -22.52
N LEU A 32 14.36 -7.19 -22.90
CA LEU A 32 14.14 -7.66 -24.27
C LEU A 32 12.66 -7.67 -24.68
N LYS A 33 11.75 -7.86 -23.72
CA LYS A 33 10.30 -7.87 -23.94
C LYS A 33 9.76 -6.45 -24.13
N TRP A 34 10.26 -5.50 -23.35
CA TRP A 34 9.78 -4.11 -23.30
C TRP A 34 10.68 -3.12 -24.05
N HIS A 35 11.66 -3.62 -24.83
CA HIS A 35 12.55 -2.75 -25.59
C HIS A 35 11.75 -1.89 -26.61
N PRO A 36 11.93 -0.55 -26.63
CA PRO A 36 11.14 0.34 -27.47
C PRO A 36 11.30 0.07 -28.97
N ASP A 37 12.46 -0.48 -29.40
CA ASP A 37 12.69 -0.87 -30.79
C ASP A 37 11.81 -2.04 -31.27
N LYS A 38 11.35 -2.90 -30.36
CA LYS A 38 10.50 -4.05 -30.71
C LYS A 38 9.01 -3.75 -30.64
N LEU A 39 8.61 -2.68 -29.95
CA LEU A 39 7.22 -2.36 -29.69
C LEU A 39 6.80 -1.12 -30.48
N LYS A 40 5.75 -1.26 -31.29
CA LYS A 40 5.18 -0.17 -32.10
C LYS A 40 4.54 0.93 -31.24
N GLU A 41 4.10 0.58 -30.03
CA GLU A 41 3.61 1.54 -29.03
C GLU A 41 4.76 1.95 -28.11
N THR A 42 5.44 3.03 -28.49
CA THR A 42 6.67 3.49 -27.84
C THR A 42 6.45 3.99 -26.42
N ASP A 43 5.29 4.60 -26.13
CA ASP A 43 5.10 5.34 -24.87
C ASP A 43 4.90 4.41 -23.67
N SER A 44 4.06 3.39 -23.83
CA SER A 44 3.84 2.35 -22.81
C SER A 44 5.10 1.50 -22.60
N ALA A 45 5.78 1.14 -23.69
CA ALA A 45 7.03 0.38 -23.65
C ALA A 45 8.14 1.14 -22.91
N THR A 46 8.29 2.43 -23.21
CA THR A 46 9.31 3.29 -22.58
C THR A 46 9.04 3.44 -21.09
N SER A 47 7.79 3.70 -20.69
CA SER A 47 7.43 3.81 -19.28
C SER A 47 7.71 2.52 -18.51
N ARG A 48 7.32 1.35 -19.06
CA ARG A 48 7.61 0.06 -18.44
C ARG A 48 9.10 -0.24 -18.37
N PHE A 49 9.84 0.05 -19.44
CA PHE A 49 11.28 -0.15 -19.47
C PHE A 49 11.99 0.72 -18.43
N GLN A 50 11.52 1.96 -18.23
CA GLN A 50 12.02 2.84 -17.19
C GLN A 50 11.79 2.25 -15.78
N GLU A 51 10.57 1.76 -15.48
CA GLU A 51 10.27 1.09 -14.20
C GLU A 51 11.20 -0.11 -13.95
N ILE A 52 11.40 -0.95 -14.97
CA ILE A 52 12.28 -2.13 -14.91
C ILE A 52 13.74 -1.71 -14.62
N ASN A 53 14.21 -0.66 -15.29
CA ASN A 53 15.57 -0.17 -15.13
C ASN A 53 15.80 0.44 -13.74
N GLU A 54 14.86 1.23 -13.24
CA GLU A 54 14.90 1.78 -11.88
C GLU A 54 14.91 0.66 -10.82
N ALA A 55 14.07 -0.36 -10.98
CA ALA A 55 14.05 -1.51 -10.09
C ALA A 55 15.39 -2.27 -10.08
N TYR A 56 15.98 -2.48 -11.27
CA TYR A 56 17.29 -3.14 -11.37
C TYR A 56 18.42 -2.30 -10.77
N GLN A 57 18.43 -0.98 -10.95
CA GLN A 57 19.44 -0.11 -10.34
C GLN A 57 19.48 -0.22 -8.82
N VAL A 58 18.32 -0.36 -8.18
CA VAL A 58 18.22 -0.50 -6.71
C VAL A 58 18.59 -1.91 -6.25
N LEU A 59 18.18 -2.94 -7.00
CA LEU A 59 18.34 -4.34 -6.59
C LEU A 59 19.65 -5.00 -7.05
N SER A 60 20.35 -4.43 -8.03
CA SER A 60 21.56 -5.02 -8.62
C SER A 60 22.79 -4.95 -7.72
N ASP A 61 22.93 -3.89 -6.91
CA ASP A 61 24.02 -3.74 -5.96
C ASP A 61 23.58 -4.19 -4.56
N PRO A 62 24.37 -5.04 -3.88
CA PRO A 62 23.98 -5.59 -2.58
C PRO A 62 23.85 -4.52 -1.48
N PHE A 63 24.63 -3.43 -1.56
CA PHE A 63 24.55 -2.34 -0.59
C PHE A 63 23.27 -1.52 -0.80
N THR A 64 22.95 -1.15 -2.04
CA THR A 64 21.69 -0.44 -2.34
C THR A 64 20.46 -1.30 -2.04
N ARG A 65 20.53 -2.60 -2.34
CA ARG A 65 19.48 -3.57 -2.01
C ARG A 65 19.24 -3.66 -0.51
N HIS A 66 20.31 -3.70 0.29
CA HIS A 66 20.18 -3.72 1.75
C HIS A 66 19.49 -2.47 2.30
N GLU A 67 19.88 -1.29 1.83
CA GLU A 67 19.25 -0.03 2.26
C GLU A 67 17.78 0.07 1.82
N TYR A 68 17.46 -0.44 0.63
CA TYR A 68 16.07 -0.58 0.16
C TYR A 68 15.27 -1.52 1.06
N ASP A 69 15.77 -2.71 1.35
CA ASP A 69 15.10 -3.70 2.19
C ASP A 69 14.88 -3.17 3.62
N LYS A 70 15.84 -2.44 4.18
CA LYS A 70 15.72 -1.76 5.48
C LYS A 70 14.64 -0.68 5.46
N LYS A 71 14.58 0.14 4.40
CA LYS A 71 13.53 1.15 4.24
C LYS A 71 12.16 0.49 4.07
N ARG A 72 12.07 -0.57 3.27
CA ARG A 72 10.86 -1.37 3.05
C ARG A 72 10.35 -1.98 4.35
N MET A 73 11.23 -2.55 5.16
CA MET A 73 10.86 -3.13 6.45
C MET A 73 10.33 -2.08 7.44
N ARG A 74 10.93 -0.87 7.46
CA ARG A 74 10.41 0.25 8.26
C ARG A 74 9.00 0.65 7.83
N HIS A 75 8.75 0.77 6.53
CA HIS A 75 7.41 1.09 6.01
C HIS A 75 6.38 0.00 6.35
N ILE A 76 6.76 -1.28 6.25
CA ILE A 76 5.88 -2.39 6.63
C ILE A 76 5.57 -2.34 8.13
N HIS A 77 6.57 -2.07 8.97
CA HIS A 77 6.37 -1.95 10.42
C HIS A 77 5.43 -0.77 10.77
N GLU A 78 5.61 0.39 10.14
CA GLU A 78 4.74 1.56 10.30
C GLU A 78 3.30 1.29 9.85
N HIS A 79 3.14 0.62 8.72
CA HIS A 79 1.81 0.22 8.27
C HIS A 79 1.18 -0.80 9.23
N ASN A 80 1.94 -1.80 9.69
CA ASN A 80 1.45 -2.81 10.60
C ASN A 80 1.05 -2.23 11.97
N MET A 81 1.79 -1.26 12.52
CA MET A 81 1.38 -0.62 13.78
C MET A 81 0.08 0.18 13.65
N VAL A 82 -0.17 0.80 12.48
CA VAL A 82 -1.45 1.48 12.20
C VAL A 82 -2.57 0.47 12.07
N VAL A 83 -2.35 -0.63 11.34
CA VAL A 83 -3.33 -1.70 11.18
C VAL A 83 -3.66 -2.35 12.52
N GLU A 84 -2.67 -2.63 13.38
CA GLU A 84 -2.89 -3.16 14.72
C GLU A 84 -3.69 -2.20 15.59
N ARG A 85 -3.39 -0.89 15.54
CA ARG A 85 -4.13 0.13 16.29
C ARG A 85 -5.59 0.25 15.79
N VAL A 86 -5.81 0.23 14.48
CA VAL A 86 -7.15 0.27 13.87
C VAL A 86 -7.92 -1.01 14.18
N ASN A 87 -7.27 -2.17 14.11
CA ASN A 87 -7.88 -3.46 14.49
C ASN A 87 -8.25 -3.49 15.96
N PHE A 88 -7.41 -2.95 16.85
CA PHE A 88 -7.74 -2.80 18.27
C PHE A 88 -8.93 -1.87 18.49
N HIS A 89 -8.96 -0.72 17.80
CA HIS A 89 -10.09 0.21 17.91
C HIS A 89 -11.39 -0.41 17.40
N SER A 90 -11.36 -1.07 16.24
CA SER A 90 -12.50 -1.81 15.69
C SER A 90 -12.99 -2.93 16.64
N ARG A 91 -12.06 -3.68 17.23
CA ARG A 91 -12.36 -4.75 18.19
C ARG A 91 -12.90 -4.21 19.52
N ALA A 92 -12.43 -3.06 19.99
CA ALA A 92 -12.96 -2.37 21.17
C ALA A 92 -14.36 -1.78 20.92
N VAL A 93 -14.59 -1.21 19.73
CA VAL A 93 -15.89 -0.67 19.31
C VAL A 93 -16.92 -1.79 19.17
N THR A 94 -16.56 -2.90 18.52
CA THR A 94 -17.44 -4.08 18.40
C THR A 94 -17.74 -4.70 19.77
N PHE A 95 -16.74 -4.85 20.65
CA PHE A 95 -16.96 -5.35 22.02
C PHE A 95 -17.92 -4.46 22.83
N LYS A 96 -17.77 -3.14 22.73
CA LYS A 96 -18.67 -2.20 23.43
C LYS A 96 -20.07 -2.18 22.81
N ALA A 97 -20.20 -2.34 21.50
CA ALA A 97 -21.49 -2.48 20.82
C ALA A 97 -22.24 -3.75 21.22
N SER A 98 -21.55 -4.89 21.36
CA SER A 98 -22.16 -6.16 21.82
C SER A 98 -22.69 -6.07 23.26
N SER A 99 -21.97 -5.38 24.15
CA SER A 99 -22.37 -5.18 25.54
C SER A 99 -23.55 -4.21 25.69
N LEU A 100 -23.62 -3.18 24.85
CA LEU A 100 -24.73 -2.21 24.82
C LEU A 100 -26.01 -2.75 24.18
N MET A 101 -25.94 -3.86 23.43
CA MET A 101 -27.08 -4.43 22.69
C MET A 101 -28.02 -5.32 23.55
N ASN A 102 -27.72 -5.53 24.83
CA ASN A 102 -28.56 -6.32 25.75
C ASN A 102 -29.30 -5.47 26.80
N CYS A 103 -29.45 -4.16 26.60
CA CYS A 103 -30.28 -3.33 27.47
C CYS A 103 -31.72 -3.25 26.90
N PRO A 104 -32.73 -3.88 27.54
CA PRO A 104 -34.12 -3.88 27.07
C PRO A 104 -34.88 -2.60 27.45
N HIS A 105 -34.20 -1.46 27.50
CA HIS A 105 -34.84 -0.18 27.80
C HIS A 105 -34.25 0.97 26.97
N CYS A 106 -34.96 1.26 25.88
CA CYS A 106 -35.31 2.58 25.37
C CYS A 106 -34.34 3.74 25.69
N LEU A 107 -33.52 4.13 24.69
CA LEU A 107 -33.07 5.52 24.34
C LEU A 107 -31.85 5.53 23.39
N LEU A 108 -31.32 4.37 23.00
CA LEU A 108 -30.13 4.28 22.12
C LEU A 108 -30.43 4.21 20.61
N GLN A 109 -31.66 3.95 20.19
CA GLN A 109 -32.00 3.89 18.75
C GLN A 109 -31.92 5.28 18.10
N GLU A 110 -32.35 6.34 18.81
CA GLU A 110 -32.27 7.72 18.31
C GLU A 110 -30.83 8.25 18.25
N LEU A 111 -29.98 7.86 19.21
CA LEU A 111 -28.57 8.23 19.22
C LEU A 111 -27.78 7.51 18.12
N PHE A 112 -28.07 6.22 17.86
CA PHE A 112 -27.44 5.47 16.78
C PHE A 112 -27.84 6.00 15.40
N ASN A 113 -29.10 6.41 15.23
CA ASN A 113 -29.57 7.04 13.99
C ASN A 113 -28.95 8.44 13.78
N ARG A 114 -28.78 9.25 14.84
CA ARG A 114 -28.02 10.52 14.74
C ARG A 114 -26.55 10.31 14.41
N TYR A 115 -25.91 9.25 14.92
CA TYR A 115 -24.50 8.96 14.64
C TYR A 115 -24.30 8.40 13.21
N LYS A 116 -25.27 7.65 12.67
CA LYS A 116 -25.25 7.18 11.27
C LYS A 116 -25.38 8.33 10.26
N GLU A 117 -26.24 9.31 10.54
CA GLU A 117 -26.38 10.53 9.72
C GLU A 117 -25.09 11.39 9.73
N LEU A 118 -24.36 11.41 10.84
CA LEU A 118 -23.08 12.12 10.94
C LEU A 118 -21.96 11.47 10.11
N ILE A 119 -21.97 10.15 9.95
CA ILE A 119 -20.95 9.41 9.18
C ILE A 119 -21.16 9.57 7.66
N LEU A 120 -22.38 9.85 7.19
CA LEU A 120 -22.68 10.06 5.77
C LEU A 120 -22.40 11.48 5.28
N THR A 121 -22.33 12.49 6.15
CA THR A 121 -21.96 13.86 5.75
C THR A 121 -20.46 14.09 5.64
N CYS A 122 -19.63 13.26 6.30
CA CYS A 122 -18.17 13.34 6.19
C CYS A 122 -17.59 12.76 4.89
N ASN A 123 -18.35 11.97 4.13
CA ASN A 123 -17.92 11.47 2.81
C ASN A 123 -18.37 12.36 1.63
N GLY A 124 -19.04 13.49 1.91
CA GLY A 124 -19.61 14.38 0.88
C GLY A 124 -19.24 15.86 1.00
N LEU A 125 -18.48 16.30 2.00
CA LEU A 125 -18.11 17.71 2.16
C LEU A 125 -16.59 17.88 2.14
N GLY A 126 -16.06 18.21 0.96
CA GLY A 126 -14.69 18.66 0.78
C GLY A 126 -14.39 19.92 1.60
N MET A 127 -13.96 19.73 2.85
CA MET A 127 -13.45 20.81 3.69
C MET A 127 -11.96 20.63 3.96
N LYS A 128 -11.22 21.60 3.41
CA LYS A 128 -9.78 21.81 3.47
C LYS A 128 -9.37 22.24 4.89
N ASN A 129 -8.23 21.70 5.35
CA ASN A 129 -7.25 22.20 6.34
C ASN A 129 -7.72 23.06 7.55
N PHE A 130 -7.31 22.66 8.78
CA PHE A 130 -6.29 23.35 9.63
C PHE A 130 -6.45 23.09 11.16
N LEU A 131 -5.31 23.22 11.88
CA LEU A 131 -5.05 23.33 13.35
C LEU A 131 -5.04 22.02 14.17
N TRP A 132 -4.01 21.65 14.95
CA TRP A 132 -2.71 22.24 15.38
C TRP A 132 -1.59 21.20 15.21
#